data_AF-A0A1H8VS55-F1
#
_entry.id   AF-A0A1H8VS55-F1
#
_cell.length_a   1.000
_cell.length_b   1.000
_cell.length_c   1.000
_cell.angle_alpha   90.00
_cell.angle_beta   90.00
_cell.angle_gamma   90.00
#
_symmetry.space_group_name_H-M   'P 1'
#
loop_
_entity.id
_entity.type
_entity.pdbx_description
1 polymer ?
#
loop_
_entity_poly.entity_id
_entity_poly.type
_entity_poly.pdbx_seq_one_letter_code
_entity_poly.pdbx_strand_id
1 'polypeptide(L)'
;MAGGKVADFQRLRRTIECDVQGAEPFVAAGGRNTLAQASLLSLEFWPYSMRRMGGDVGAVIAFLTEHFQEGSISPGDQDEPTAWQPIVSVASFLHAFAKTGNRDYLDVTVRKA
;
A
#
# COMPACT_ATOMS: atom_id res chain seq x y z
N MET A 1 -12.82 38.24 -23.62
CA MET A 1 -12.55 38.03 -22.17
C MET A 1 -12.53 36.53 -21.94
N ALA A 2 -11.34 35.93 -21.90
CA ALA A 2 -11.17 34.49 -21.74
C ALA A 2 -11.40 34.12 -20.27
N GLY A 3 -12.51 33.45 -19.97
CA GLY A 3 -12.74 32.80 -18.68
C GLY A 3 -11.88 31.55 -18.60
N GLY A 4 -10.72 31.67 -17.95
CA GLY A 4 -9.84 30.54 -17.69
C GLY A 4 -10.58 29.47 -16.89
N LYS A 5 -10.72 28.28 -17.47
CA LYS A 5 -11.04 27.06 -16.73
C LYS A 5 -9.89 26.84 -15.74
N VAL A 6 -10.10 27.20 -14.48
CA VAL A 6 -9.33 26.62 -13.39
C VAL A 6 -9.69 25.14 -13.42
N ALA A 7 -8.80 24.32 -13.96
CA ALA A 7 -8.95 22.88 -13.92
C ALA A 7 -9.12 22.50 -12.45
N ASP A 8 -10.20 21.81 -12.15
CA ASP A 8 -10.51 21.28 -10.83
C ASP A 8 -9.43 20.26 -10.45
N PHE A 9 -8.34 20.72 -9.84
CA PHE A 9 -7.25 19.89 -9.33
C PHE A 9 -7.73 18.92 -8.24
N GLN A 10 -8.97 19.05 -7.74
CA GLN A 10 -9.54 18.15 -6.73
C GLN A 10 -9.93 16.77 -7.29
N ARG A 11 -9.88 16.56 -8.61
CA ARG A 11 -10.23 15.28 -9.26
C ARG A 11 -9.06 14.40 -9.67
N LEU A 12 -7.82 14.78 -9.39
CA LEU A 12 -6.68 13.89 -9.61
C LEU A 12 -6.66 12.82 -8.51
N ARG A 13 -7.15 11.62 -8.85
CA ARG A 13 -6.90 10.40 -8.07
C ARG A 13 -5.38 10.23 -7.97
N ARG A 14 -4.79 10.52 -6.80
CA ARG A 14 -3.34 10.38 -6.62
C ARG A 14 -3.00 8.90 -6.54
N THR A 15 -2.15 8.44 -7.46
CA THR A 15 -1.47 7.16 -7.39
C THR A 15 -0.10 7.37 -6.77
N ILE A 16 0.25 6.56 -5.76
CA ILE A 16 1.56 6.56 -5.14
C ILE A 16 2.13 5.16 -5.23
N GLU A 17 3.39 5.06 -5.62
CA GLU A 17 4.18 3.83 -5.56
C GLU A 17 5.29 4.03 -4.51
N CYS A 18 5.49 3.02 -3.68
CA CYS A 18 6.44 3.02 -2.58
C CYS A 18 7.27 1.75 -2.64
N ASP A 19 8.38 1.82 -3.38
CA ASP A 19 9.43 0.82 -3.40
C ASP A 19 10.60 1.33 -2.55
N VAL A 20 10.64 0.90 -1.29
CA VAL A 20 11.66 1.34 -0.32
C VAL A 20 12.29 0.15 0.44
N GLN A 21 12.16 -1.06 -0.12
CA GLN A 21 12.90 -2.26 0.26
C GLN A 21 12.84 -2.59 1.76
N GLY A 22 11.65 -2.45 2.36
CA GLY A 22 11.37 -2.74 3.77
C GLY A 22 11.15 -1.50 4.65
N ALA A 23 11.44 -0.29 4.14
CA ALA A 23 11.31 0.94 4.93
C ALA A 23 9.88 1.47 4.97
N GLU A 24 8.90 0.72 4.43
CA GLU A 24 7.51 1.12 4.33
C GLU A 24 6.88 1.48 5.69
N PRO A 25 7.23 0.86 6.85
CA PRO A 25 6.75 1.32 8.14
C PRO A 25 7.11 2.77 8.46
N PHE A 26 8.32 3.21 8.08
CA PHE A 26 8.77 4.58 8.31
C PHE A 26 8.13 5.56 7.33
N VAL A 27 7.93 5.13 6.07
CA VAL A 27 7.20 5.92 5.07
C VAL A 27 5.73 6.07 5.46
N ALA A 28 5.09 5.01 5.94
CA ALA A 28 3.72 5.05 6.47
C ALA A 28 3.60 5.99 7.68
N ALA A 29 4.59 5.99 8.58
CA ALA A 29 4.60 6.86 9.75
C ALA A 29 4.82 8.34 9.38
N GLY A 30 5.87 8.65 8.61
CA GLY A 30 6.23 10.02 8.24
C GLY A 30 5.33 10.62 7.15
N GLY A 31 4.86 9.80 6.22
CA GLY A 31 4.05 10.16 5.07
C GLY A 31 2.55 9.97 5.26
N ARG A 32 2.09 9.58 6.46
CA ARG A 32 0.71 9.16 6.76
C ARG A 32 -0.37 10.01 6.08
N ASN A 33 -0.31 11.33 6.27
CA ASN A 33 -1.33 12.26 5.74
C ASN A 33 -1.35 12.30 4.20
N THR A 34 -0.18 12.21 3.58
CA THR A 34 -0.05 12.20 2.11
C THR A 34 -0.54 10.87 1.54
N LEU A 35 -0.09 9.76 2.12
CA LEU A 35 -0.45 8.41 1.70
C LEU A 35 -1.95 8.14 1.89
N ALA A 36 -2.52 8.60 3.00
CA ALA A 36 -3.96 8.49 3.29
C ALA A 36 -4.83 9.24 2.27
N GLN A 37 -4.28 10.20 1.52
CA GLN A 37 -5.01 10.90 0.44
C GLN A 37 -4.95 10.15 -0.90
N ALA A 38 -4.07 9.16 -1.05
CA ALA A 38 -3.95 8.39 -2.28
C ALA A 38 -5.27 7.68 -2.60
N SER A 39 -5.60 7.63 -3.89
CA SER A 39 -6.69 6.80 -4.40
C SER A 39 -6.21 5.39 -4.73
N LEU A 40 -4.91 5.25 -5.01
CA LEU A 40 -4.21 4.00 -5.27
C LEU A 40 -2.83 4.09 -4.62
N LEU A 41 -2.44 3.07 -3.87
CA LEU A 41 -1.10 2.94 -3.28
C LEU A 41 -0.55 1.56 -3.65
N SER A 42 0.64 1.51 -4.24
CA SER A 42 1.40 0.27 -4.43
C SER A 42 2.64 0.28 -3.55
N LEU A 43 2.97 -0.85 -2.92
CA LEU A 43 4.16 -1.01 -2.12
C LEU A 43 4.65 -2.45 -2.10
N GLU A 44 5.93 -2.63 -1.78
CA GLU A 44 6.47 -3.93 -1.42
C GLU A 44 6.15 -4.27 0.04
N PHE A 45 5.44 -5.36 0.25
CA PHE A 45 5.24 -5.91 1.58
C PHE A 45 6.32 -6.95 1.88
N TRP A 46 7.39 -6.50 2.55
CA TRP A 46 8.54 -7.33 2.92
C TRP A 46 8.77 -7.41 4.45
N PRO A 47 8.00 -8.25 5.17
CA PRO A 47 8.04 -8.31 6.64
C PRO A 47 9.41 -8.60 7.24
N TYR A 48 10.23 -9.40 6.54
CA TYR A 48 11.57 -9.72 6.99
C TYR A 48 12.45 -8.46 7.04
N SER A 49 12.51 -7.69 5.94
CA SER A 49 13.33 -6.47 5.88
C SER A 49 12.79 -5.38 6.83
N MET A 50 11.47 -5.18 6.88
CA MET A 50 10.81 -4.25 7.80
C MET A 50 11.25 -4.47 9.25
N ARG A 51 11.19 -5.72 9.73
CA ARG A 51 11.62 -6.07 11.09
C ARG A 51 13.11 -5.86 11.29
N ARG A 52 13.93 -6.18 10.28
CA ARG A 52 15.39 -6.02 10.36
C ARG A 52 15.81 -4.56 10.48
N MET A 53 14.99 -3.65 9.95
CA MET A 53 15.15 -2.20 10.12
C MET A 53 14.48 -1.66 11.40
N GLY A 54 13.80 -2.50 12.18
CA GLY A 54 13.12 -2.09 13.41
C GLY A 54 11.72 -1.49 13.20
N GLY A 55 11.13 -1.66 12.02
CA GLY A 55 9.79 -1.20 11.70
C GLY A 55 8.69 -2.14 12.20
N ASP A 56 7.51 -1.56 12.47
CA ASP A 56 6.32 -2.32 12.85
C ASP A 56 5.50 -2.72 11.62
N VAL A 57 5.56 -4.00 11.26
CA VAL A 57 4.78 -4.60 10.16
C VAL A 57 3.28 -4.47 10.41
N GLY A 58 2.84 -4.60 11.68
CA GLY A 58 1.43 -4.48 12.05
C GLY A 58 0.89 -3.08 11.82
N ALA A 59 1.72 -2.05 12.06
CA ALA A 59 1.36 -0.66 11.79
C ALA A 59 1.12 -0.39 10.29
N VAL A 60 1.90 -1.02 9.40
CA VAL A 60 1.66 -0.94 7.95
C VAL A 60 0.31 -1.57 7.60
N ILE A 61 0.04 -2.79 8.05
CA ILE A 61 -1.24 -3.47 7.77
C ILE A 61 -2.43 -2.67 8.33
N ALA A 62 -2.30 -2.13 9.54
CA ALA A 62 -3.32 -1.28 10.14
C ALA A 62 -3.57 -0.01 9.32
N PHE A 63 -2.50 0.65 8.85
CA PHE A 63 -2.61 1.80 7.97
C PHE A 63 -3.35 1.46 6.66
N LEU A 64 -3.00 0.34 6.01
CA LEU A 64 -3.69 -0.06 4.78
C LEU A 64 -5.18 -0.33 5.02
N THR A 65 -5.50 -0.98 6.13
CA THR A 65 -6.88 -1.33 6.52
C THR A 65 -7.72 -0.11 6.89
N GLU A 66 -7.10 0.92 7.47
CA GLU A 66 -7.77 2.15 7.88
C GLU A 66 -8.13 3.06 6.69
N HIS A 67 -7.30 3.12 5.65
CA HIS A 67 -7.40 4.15 4.60
C HIS A 67 -7.87 3.63 3.23
N PHE A 68 -7.90 2.31 3.02
CA PHE A 68 -8.23 1.70 1.73
C PHE A 68 -9.34 0.65 1.87
N GLN A 69 -10.07 0.37 0.79
CA GLN A 69 -11.25 -0.50 0.80
C GLN A 69 -10.99 -1.86 0.16
N GLU A 70 -10.09 -1.90 -0.82
CA GLU A 70 -9.76 -3.09 -1.60
C GLU A 70 -8.26 -3.15 -1.84
N GLY A 71 -7.75 -4.35 -2.07
CA GLY A 71 -6.38 -4.54 -2.51
C GLY A 71 -6.18 -5.79 -3.36
N SER A 72 -5.03 -5.87 -3.99
CA SER A 72 -4.51 -7.01 -4.73
C SER A 72 -3.13 -7.35 -4.19
N ILE A 73 -2.80 -8.64 -4.24
CA ILE A 73 -1.51 -9.17 -3.79
C ILE A 73 -0.94 -9.95 -4.97
N SER A 74 0.27 -9.65 -5.38
CA SER A 74 1.03 -10.46 -6.32
C SER A 74 2.29 -11.02 -5.63
N PRO A 75 2.63 -12.29 -5.82
CA PRO A 75 4.00 -12.75 -5.61
C PRO A 75 4.90 -11.96 -6.57
N GLY A 76 6.03 -11.41 -6.09
CA GLY A 76 6.90 -10.54 -6.88
C GLY A 76 7.24 -11.04 -8.29
N ASP A 77 7.50 -10.10 -9.21
CA ASP A 77 7.89 -10.30 -10.62
C ASP A 77 6.88 -11.07 -11.51
N GLN A 78 5.64 -11.28 -11.05
CA GLN A 78 4.60 -11.96 -11.84
C GLN A 78 3.55 -10.98 -12.37
N ASP A 79 3.42 -10.91 -13.71
CA ASP A 79 2.35 -10.21 -14.44
C ASP A 79 1.04 -11.03 -14.39
N GLU A 80 0.50 -11.25 -13.20
CA GLU A 80 -0.83 -11.87 -13.05
C GLU A 80 -1.95 -10.83 -13.09
N PRO A 81 -3.14 -11.17 -13.63
CA PRO A 81 -4.30 -10.29 -13.59
C PRO A 81 -4.64 -9.87 -12.16
N THR A 82 -4.77 -8.55 -11.93
CA THR A 82 -5.04 -7.98 -10.61
C THR A 82 -6.36 -8.51 -10.03
N ALA A 83 -6.27 -9.41 -9.05
CA ALA A 83 -7.41 -9.95 -8.33
C ALA A 83 -7.76 -9.05 -7.13
N TRP A 84 -8.64 -8.07 -7.36
CA TRP A 84 -9.11 -7.17 -6.29
C TRP A 84 -9.98 -7.93 -5.29
N GLN A 85 -9.64 -7.78 -4.02
CA GLN A 85 -10.35 -8.37 -2.88
C GLN A 85 -10.58 -7.32 -1.78
N PRO A 86 -11.59 -7.53 -0.90
CA PRO A 86 -11.82 -6.63 0.24
C PRO A 86 -10.57 -6.46 1.10
N ILE A 87 -10.32 -5.25 1.60
CA ILE A 87 -9.11 -4.95 2.39
C ILE A 87 -8.97 -5.85 3.62
N VAL A 88 -10.08 -6.33 4.20
CA VAL A 88 -10.07 -7.27 5.33
C VAL A 88 -9.47 -8.63 4.96
N SER A 89 -9.68 -9.10 3.72
CA SER A 89 -9.09 -10.33 3.20
C SER A 89 -7.60 -10.14 2.95
N VAL A 90 -7.22 -9.00 2.37
CA VAL A 90 -5.82 -8.59 2.19
C VAL A 90 -5.09 -8.56 3.53
N ALA A 91 -5.62 -7.84 4.52
CA ALA A 91 -5.02 -7.70 5.83
C ALA A 91 -4.86 -9.06 6.54
N SER A 92 -5.87 -9.93 6.45
CA SER A 92 -5.82 -11.29 7.01
C SER A 92 -4.69 -12.10 6.38
N PHE A 93 -4.53 -12.03 5.05
CA PHE A 93 -3.44 -12.69 4.35
C PHE A 93 -2.08 -12.12 4.76
N LEU A 94 -1.90 -10.79 4.76
CA LEU A 94 -0.64 -10.15 5.13
C LEU A 94 -0.22 -10.47 6.57
N HIS A 95 -1.17 -10.55 7.50
CA HIS A 95 -0.91 -11.00 8.87
C HIS A 95 -0.44 -12.46 8.92
N ALA A 96 -1.06 -13.36 8.15
CA ALA A 96 -0.64 -14.76 8.06
C ALA A 96 0.76 -14.87 7.44
N PHE A 97 0.98 -14.21 6.31
CA PHE A 97 2.25 -14.15 5.60
C PHE A 97 3.37 -13.64 6.50
N ALA A 98 3.16 -12.54 7.23
CA ALA A 98 4.15 -11.96 8.12
C ALA A 98 4.58 -12.93 9.24
N LYS A 99 3.75 -13.90 9.65
CA LYS A 99 4.08 -14.88 10.71
C LYS A 99 4.94 -16.05 10.22
N THR A 100 4.99 -16.29 8.92
CA THR A 100 5.71 -17.45 8.34
C THR A 100 7.24 -17.34 8.48
N GLY A 101 7.78 -16.15 8.71
CA GLY A 101 9.22 -15.91 8.66
C GLY A 101 9.78 -15.91 7.24
N ASN A 102 8.92 -15.84 6.21
CA ASN A 102 9.34 -15.78 4.82
C ASN A 102 10.25 -14.56 4.56
N ARG A 103 11.27 -14.76 3.71
CA ARG A 103 12.20 -13.74 3.23
C ARG A 103 11.78 -13.14 1.90
N ASP A 104 10.74 -13.66 1.26
CA ASP A 104 10.17 -13.09 0.05
C ASP A 104 9.35 -11.83 0.35
N TYR A 105 9.18 -10.99 -0.67
CA TYR A 105 8.28 -9.84 -0.66
C TYR A 105 7.03 -10.13 -1.51
N LEU A 106 6.00 -9.30 -1.32
CA LEU A 106 4.78 -9.30 -2.11
C LEU A 106 4.56 -7.90 -2.66
N ASP A 107 4.11 -7.80 -3.90
CA ASP A 107 3.56 -6.55 -4.40
C ASP A 107 2.14 -6.40 -3.88
N VAL A 108 1.90 -5.33 -3.14
CA VAL A 108 0.59 -5.02 -2.56
C VAL A 108 0.11 -3.70 -3.13
N THR A 109 -0.97 -3.76 -3.90
CA THR A 109 -1.65 -2.57 -4.40
C THR A 109 -3.00 -2.43 -3.72
N VAL A 110 -3.29 -1.28 -3.13
CA VAL A 110 -4.55 -0.96 -2.43
C VAL A 110 -5.22 0.26 -3.02
N ARG A 111 -6.55 0.30 -3.00
CA ARG A 111 -7.34 1.41 -3.53
C ARG A 111 -8.51 1.80 -2.66
N LYS A 112 -8.96 3.04 -2.85
CA LYS A 112 -10.28 3.50 -2.42
C LYS A 112 -11.30 3.12 -3.50
N ALA A 113 -12.48 2.66 -3.10
CA ALA A 113 -13.60 2.47 -4.04
C ALA A 113 -14.06 3.82 -4.60
#